data_AF-A0A0J0XPB5-F1
#
_entry.id   AF-A0A0J0XPB5-F1
#
_cell.length_a   1.000
_cell.length_b   1.000
_cell.length_c   1.000
_cell.angle_alpha   90.00
_cell.angle_beta   90.00
_cell.angle_gamma   90.00
#
_symmetry.space_group_name_H-M   'P 1'
#
loop_
_entity.id
_entity.type
_entity.pdbx_description
1 polymer ?
#
loop_
_entity_poly.entity_id
_entity_poly.type
_entity_poly.pdbx_seq_one_letter_code
_entity_poly.pdbx_strand_id
1 'polypeptide(L)'
;MSEMKTGPVLDTSELPDGAMKAVPFEGGEVLLSRVNGKVHATSAHCTHYGAPLAKGNLGIGGRVTCPWHGACFNVCTGDIEDAPGLDSLFKYVAEERDGKIYVSAPEKELQAKVGRKIARARNPLAHSKGHTVVIVGGGSGGIHTIEGLRANDYAGDIVLLSRETYAPIDRTKLSKGLVDDATKVQWRTPEELRDDFGVDVRLGTTVTGVDTAKRTVITENGEVKYDSLVLSPGAVPRKIPIEGKDLDGVVTLRHVQDVQAITSALGPDADIVIIGTSFIGLEAAGAIAKKPHRSLTVVGVDEVPFEAMLGRDLGLALVRHFEGQGVTFHRGATVEKIAGENGKVSALHVKGMPPIPASLVIMGTGVAPATSFLKDTFELEKDGGVAVDTYLRVKGQENVYAIGDIAHYPQFPRGNVRRVEHWNVAGNHGRSVAATIAGKPTAYAQVPVFWSSVGKGLRYIGSGEEVARSWLDGSVDELKFVLYQANKNGEIVTVTSMGRDPIVAKTNELLRTGRMPSLDEIKAGRNVLEMQ
;
A
#
# COMPACT_ATOMS: atom_id res chain seq x y z
N MET A 1 27.65 -6.66 -22.98
CA MET A 1 26.39 -7.43 -22.92
C MET A 1 26.63 -8.55 -21.90
N SER A 2 25.65 -8.86 -21.04
CA SER A 2 25.78 -9.98 -20.09
C SER A 2 25.89 -11.29 -20.86
N GLU A 3 26.66 -12.26 -20.34
CA GLU A 3 26.67 -13.61 -20.89
C GLU A 3 25.26 -14.22 -20.78
N MET A 4 24.80 -14.85 -21.87
CA MET A 4 23.54 -15.57 -21.93
C MET A 4 23.77 -17.02 -21.50
N LYS A 5 23.07 -17.48 -20.47
CA LYS A 5 23.09 -18.87 -20.04
C LYS A 5 21.86 -19.59 -20.57
N THR A 6 22.03 -20.80 -21.07
CA THR A 6 20.94 -21.64 -21.60
C THR A 6 21.06 -23.06 -21.09
N GLY A 7 19.98 -23.62 -20.55
CA GLY A 7 19.99 -25.01 -20.08
C GLY A 7 18.59 -25.56 -19.81
N PRO A 8 18.45 -26.89 -19.72
CA PRO A 8 17.21 -27.55 -19.32
C PRO A 8 16.97 -27.33 -17.82
N VAL A 9 15.72 -27.07 -17.43
CA VAL A 9 15.38 -26.72 -16.04
C VAL A 9 14.23 -27.53 -15.45
N LEU A 10 13.34 -28.12 -16.26
CA LEU A 10 12.18 -28.88 -15.79
C LEU A 10 11.65 -29.83 -16.88
N ASP A 11 11.11 -30.98 -16.51
CA ASP A 11 10.35 -31.81 -17.44
C ASP A 11 8.98 -31.16 -17.74
N THR A 12 8.56 -31.22 -19.01
CA THR A 12 7.34 -30.54 -19.50
C THR A 12 6.07 -31.01 -18.77
N SER A 13 6.03 -32.28 -18.39
CA SER A 13 4.93 -32.91 -17.64
C SER A 13 4.75 -32.37 -16.22
N GLU A 14 5.79 -31.75 -15.64
CA GLU A 14 5.75 -31.19 -14.29
C GLU A 14 5.15 -29.77 -14.23
N LEU A 15 4.84 -29.17 -15.39
CA LEU A 15 4.23 -27.85 -15.48
C LEU A 15 2.95 -27.92 -16.33
N PRO A 16 1.83 -28.40 -15.76
CA PRO A 16 0.55 -28.41 -16.46
C PRO A 16 0.04 -26.98 -16.75
N ASP A 17 -0.96 -26.86 -17.63
CA ASP A 17 -1.52 -25.55 -17.99
C ASP A 17 -2.19 -24.88 -16.78
N GLY A 18 -1.98 -23.58 -16.64
CA GLY A 18 -2.42 -22.81 -15.47
C GLY A 18 -1.53 -22.98 -14.23
N ALA A 19 -0.44 -23.73 -14.30
CA ALA A 19 0.52 -23.86 -13.19
C ALA A 19 1.71 -22.91 -13.32
N MET A 20 2.35 -22.65 -12.17
CA MET A 20 3.65 -22.00 -12.08
C MET A 20 4.56 -22.74 -11.10
N LYS A 21 5.86 -22.77 -11.38
CA LYS A 21 6.87 -23.44 -10.55
C LYS A 21 8.17 -22.65 -10.57
N ALA A 22 8.74 -22.41 -9.40
CA ALA A 22 10.08 -21.86 -9.28
C ALA A 22 11.12 -22.99 -9.41
N VAL A 23 12.17 -22.76 -10.20
CA VAL A 23 13.24 -23.72 -10.46
C VAL A 23 14.60 -23.05 -10.34
N PRO A 24 15.61 -23.73 -9.75
CA PRO A 24 16.97 -23.22 -9.69
C PRO A 24 17.58 -23.18 -11.10
N PHE A 25 18.31 -22.11 -11.42
CA PHE A 25 19.02 -21.97 -12.70
C PHE A 25 20.23 -21.04 -12.54
N GLU A 26 21.43 -21.53 -12.84
CA GLU A 26 22.69 -20.75 -12.84
C GLU A 26 22.91 -19.93 -11.55
N GLY A 27 22.71 -20.58 -10.39
CA GLY A 27 22.86 -19.94 -9.07
C GLY A 27 21.76 -18.95 -8.69
N GLY A 28 20.77 -18.74 -9.56
CA GLY A 28 19.55 -17.99 -9.29
C GLY A 28 18.31 -18.88 -9.31
N GLU A 29 17.14 -18.24 -9.40
CA GLU A 29 15.84 -18.92 -9.48
C GLU A 29 14.96 -18.27 -10.55
N VAL A 30 14.31 -19.11 -11.36
CA VAL A 30 13.40 -18.71 -12.44
C VAL A 30 11.99 -19.20 -12.12
N LEU A 31 10.98 -18.36 -12.34
CA LEU A 31 9.59 -18.78 -12.31
C LEU A 31 9.17 -19.22 -13.71
N LEU A 32 8.89 -20.50 -13.84
CA LEU A 32 8.21 -21.05 -15.00
C LEU A 32 6.71 -20.95 -14.80
N SER A 33 5.98 -20.63 -15.86
CA SER A 33 4.51 -20.64 -15.88
C SER A 33 4.02 -21.17 -17.21
N ARG A 34 2.88 -21.87 -17.20
CA ARG A 34 2.19 -22.26 -18.43
C ARG A 34 0.84 -21.56 -18.52
N VAL A 35 0.65 -20.82 -19.60
CA VAL A 35 -0.57 -20.04 -19.86
C VAL A 35 -1.03 -20.35 -21.28
N ASN A 36 -2.25 -20.87 -21.42
CA ASN A 36 -2.85 -21.23 -22.70
C ASN A 36 -1.95 -22.16 -23.53
N GLY A 37 -1.36 -23.16 -22.88
CA GLY A 37 -0.48 -24.16 -23.48
C GLY A 37 0.97 -23.69 -23.70
N LYS A 38 1.27 -22.40 -23.54
CA LYS A 38 2.61 -21.85 -23.77
C LYS A 38 3.40 -21.67 -22.48
N VAL A 39 4.67 -22.06 -22.49
CA VAL A 39 5.60 -21.82 -21.38
C VAL A 39 6.19 -20.42 -21.43
N HIS A 40 6.27 -19.81 -20.25
CA HIS A 40 6.89 -18.52 -20.01
C HIS A 40 7.87 -18.63 -18.84
N ALA A 41 8.94 -17.82 -18.88
CA ALA A 41 9.93 -17.74 -17.82
C ALA A 41 10.17 -16.28 -17.40
N THR A 42 10.19 -16.04 -16.09
CA THR A 42 10.49 -14.73 -15.50
C THR A 42 11.40 -14.86 -14.28
N SER A 43 11.91 -13.74 -13.76
CA SER A 43 12.50 -13.71 -12.40
C SER A 43 11.50 -14.23 -11.36
N ALA A 44 11.97 -14.99 -10.38
CA ALA A 44 11.09 -15.76 -9.48
C ALA A 44 10.50 -14.99 -8.28
N HIS A 45 11.03 -13.82 -7.99
CA HIS A 45 10.69 -13.06 -6.79
C HIS A 45 9.99 -11.76 -7.14
N CYS A 46 9.01 -11.40 -6.31
CA CYS A 46 8.29 -10.13 -6.41
C CYS A 46 9.28 -8.98 -6.28
N THR A 47 9.26 -8.06 -7.24
CA THR A 47 10.17 -6.90 -7.30
C THR A 47 9.95 -5.87 -6.19
N HIS A 48 8.87 -5.99 -5.42
CA HIS A 48 8.60 -5.15 -4.26
C HIS A 48 9.50 -5.55 -3.08
N TYR A 49 9.12 -6.57 -2.30
CA TYR A 49 9.87 -7.03 -1.11
C TYR A 49 10.43 -8.45 -1.25
N GLY A 50 10.55 -8.98 -2.47
CA GLY A 50 11.18 -10.28 -2.70
C GLY A 50 10.33 -11.49 -2.29
N ALA A 51 9.01 -11.37 -2.24
CA ALA A 51 8.14 -12.53 -2.00
C ALA A 51 8.31 -13.58 -3.12
N PRO A 52 8.46 -14.88 -2.80
CA PRO A 52 8.53 -15.91 -3.83
C PRO A 52 7.20 -16.02 -4.58
N LEU A 53 7.20 -15.74 -5.88
CA LEU A 53 5.97 -15.68 -6.68
C LEU A 53 5.32 -17.04 -6.88
N ALA A 54 6.11 -18.12 -6.86
CA ALA A 54 5.56 -19.49 -6.89
C ALA A 54 4.65 -19.81 -5.70
N LYS A 55 4.72 -19.05 -4.60
CA LYS A 55 3.77 -19.15 -3.47
C LYS A 55 2.56 -18.22 -3.62
N GLY A 56 2.47 -17.46 -4.70
CA GLY A 56 1.36 -16.56 -5.03
C GLY A 56 0.20 -17.27 -5.71
N ASN A 57 -0.55 -16.51 -6.51
CA ASN A 57 -1.63 -17.05 -7.34
C ASN A 57 -1.41 -16.67 -8.80
N LEU A 58 -1.36 -17.66 -9.69
CA LEU A 58 -1.44 -17.44 -11.15
C LEU A 58 -2.92 -17.40 -11.55
N GLY A 59 -3.39 -16.23 -11.97
CA GLY A 59 -4.75 -15.98 -12.43
C GLY A 59 -4.90 -16.06 -13.94
N ILE A 60 -6.09 -15.71 -14.40
CA ILE A 60 -6.44 -15.73 -15.83
C ILE A 60 -5.55 -14.75 -16.62
N GLY A 61 -5.17 -15.13 -17.83
CA GLY A 61 -4.38 -14.27 -18.73
C GLY A 61 -2.90 -14.10 -18.33
N GLY A 62 -2.41 -14.93 -17.41
CA GLY A 62 -1.01 -14.89 -16.97
C GLY A 62 -0.73 -13.88 -15.85
N ARG A 63 -1.77 -13.35 -15.19
CA ARG A 63 -1.61 -12.42 -14.07
C ARG A 63 -1.20 -13.15 -12.80
N VAL A 64 0.05 -13.02 -12.36
CA VAL A 64 0.51 -13.54 -11.06
C VAL A 64 0.33 -12.50 -9.96
N THR A 65 -0.33 -12.87 -8.87
CA THR A 65 -0.50 -12.04 -7.67
C THR A 65 0.47 -12.47 -6.58
N CYS A 66 1.27 -11.53 -6.09
CA CYS A 66 2.22 -11.72 -4.99
C CYS A 66 1.50 -12.11 -3.68
N PRO A 67 1.99 -13.13 -2.95
CA PRO A 67 1.32 -13.65 -1.76
C PRO A 67 1.40 -12.73 -0.54
N TRP A 68 2.28 -11.72 -0.53
CA TRP A 68 2.50 -10.88 0.65
C TRP A 68 1.69 -9.59 0.61
N HIS A 69 1.86 -8.79 -0.45
CA HIS A 69 1.35 -7.42 -0.52
C HIS A 69 0.45 -7.15 -1.74
N GLY A 70 0.18 -8.19 -2.56
CA GLY A 70 -0.75 -8.08 -3.69
C GLY A 70 -0.20 -7.40 -4.96
N ALA A 71 1.12 -7.19 -5.07
CA ALA A 71 1.74 -6.75 -6.33
C ALA A 71 1.39 -7.76 -7.44
N CYS A 72 1.03 -7.26 -8.62
CA CYS A 72 0.65 -8.15 -9.73
C CYS A 72 1.52 -7.93 -10.94
N PHE A 73 1.83 -9.02 -11.64
CA PHE A 73 2.67 -9.04 -12.82
C PHE A 73 2.06 -9.92 -13.89
N ASN A 74 2.32 -9.61 -15.15
CA ASN A 74 2.00 -10.48 -16.26
C ASN A 74 3.17 -11.42 -16.54
N VAL A 75 3.02 -12.73 -16.32
CA VAL A 75 4.12 -13.70 -16.56
C VAL A 75 4.46 -13.84 -18.05
N CYS A 76 3.55 -13.47 -18.95
CA CYS A 76 3.79 -13.55 -20.39
C CYS A 76 4.69 -12.42 -20.89
N THR A 77 4.66 -11.24 -20.26
CA THR A 77 5.47 -10.07 -20.67
C THR A 77 6.54 -9.67 -19.64
N GLY A 78 6.40 -10.12 -18.40
CA GLY A 78 7.15 -9.67 -17.24
C GLY A 78 6.62 -8.37 -16.63
N ASP A 79 5.67 -7.69 -17.29
CA ASP A 79 5.27 -6.33 -16.90
C ASP A 79 4.53 -6.32 -15.57
N ILE A 80 4.79 -5.28 -14.79
CA ILE A 80 4.01 -5.01 -13.60
C ILE A 80 2.62 -4.47 -13.97
N GLU A 81 1.58 -5.06 -13.39
CA GLU A 81 0.19 -4.70 -13.66
C GLU A 81 -0.41 -3.88 -12.51
N ASP A 82 -0.17 -4.29 -11.25
CA ASP A 82 -0.72 -3.59 -10.08
C ASP A 82 0.34 -3.30 -9.01
N ALA A 83 0.07 -2.24 -8.25
CA ALA A 83 0.79 -1.83 -7.05
C ALA A 83 0.86 -3.00 -6.03
N PRO A 84 1.85 -3.02 -5.14
CA PRO A 84 2.75 -1.91 -4.82
C PRO A 84 4.13 -1.90 -5.45
N GLY A 85 4.49 -2.90 -6.25
CA GLY A 85 5.77 -2.85 -6.94
C GLY A 85 5.83 -1.69 -7.93
N LEU A 86 7.05 -1.23 -8.23
CA LEU A 86 7.32 -0.32 -9.33
C LEU A 86 7.98 -1.04 -10.51
N ASP A 87 8.92 -1.92 -10.23
CA ASP A 87 9.70 -2.59 -11.27
C ASP A 87 8.98 -3.82 -11.81
N SER A 88 9.14 -4.08 -13.11
CA SER A 88 8.65 -5.30 -13.77
C SER A 88 9.57 -6.49 -13.49
N LEU A 89 9.07 -7.71 -13.68
CA LEU A 89 9.91 -8.90 -13.67
C LEU A 89 10.86 -8.88 -14.89
N PHE A 90 12.02 -9.51 -14.74
CA PHE A 90 12.79 -9.89 -15.92
C PHE A 90 12.05 -10.99 -16.66
N LYS A 91 12.04 -10.91 -17.99
CA LYS A 91 11.45 -11.93 -18.87
C LYS A 91 12.57 -12.65 -19.58
N TYR A 92 12.54 -13.97 -19.52
CA TYR A 92 13.51 -14.85 -20.14
C TYR A 92 12.89 -15.59 -21.33
N VAL A 93 13.74 -16.19 -22.15
CA VAL A 93 13.27 -17.09 -23.21
C VAL A 93 13.04 -18.46 -22.60
N ALA A 94 11.90 -19.09 -22.91
CA ALA A 94 11.58 -20.44 -22.52
C ALA A 94 11.11 -21.24 -23.73
N GLU A 95 11.65 -22.44 -23.91
CA GLU A 95 11.34 -23.31 -25.05
C GLU A 95 11.21 -24.76 -24.62
N GLU A 96 10.30 -25.48 -25.28
CA GLU A 96 10.13 -26.92 -25.08
C GLU A 96 10.86 -27.69 -26.18
N ARG A 97 11.74 -28.61 -25.77
CA ARG A 97 12.50 -29.49 -26.66
C ARG A 97 12.68 -30.84 -25.98
N ASP A 98 12.39 -31.92 -26.69
CA ASP A 98 12.57 -33.31 -26.23
C ASP A 98 11.91 -33.60 -24.85
N GLY A 99 10.71 -33.05 -24.63
CA GLY A 99 9.96 -33.23 -23.38
C GLY A 99 10.49 -32.40 -22.21
N LYS A 100 11.46 -31.51 -22.41
CA LYS A 100 12.04 -30.63 -21.38
C LYS A 100 11.82 -29.16 -21.69
N ILE A 101 11.73 -28.36 -20.64
CA ILE A 101 11.73 -26.91 -20.69
C ILE A 101 13.16 -26.41 -20.56
N TYR A 102 13.60 -25.64 -21.55
CA TYR A 102 14.87 -24.92 -21.57
C TYR A 102 14.62 -23.44 -21.28
N VAL A 103 15.51 -22.83 -20.50
CA VAL A 103 15.50 -21.39 -20.25
C VAL A 103 16.79 -20.78 -20.78
N SER A 104 16.66 -19.63 -21.44
CA SER A 104 17.79 -18.75 -21.76
C SER A 104 17.63 -17.40 -21.08
N ALA A 105 18.58 -17.05 -20.22
CA ALA A 105 18.54 -15.82 -19.43
C ALA A 105 19.94 -15.18 -19.31
N PRO A 106 20.05 -13.84 -19.23
CA PRO A 106 21.31 -13.18 -18.93
C PRO A 106 21.73 -13.45 -17.48
N GLU A 107 22.98 -13.87 -17.27
CA GLU A 107 23.50 -14.20 -15.93
C GLU A 107 23.31 -13.07 -14.91
N LYS A 108 23.53 -11.82 -15.33
CA LYS A 108 23.33 -10.65 -14.46
C LYS A 108 21.90 -10.47 -13.98
N GLU A 109 20.90 -10.83 -14.79
CA GLU A 109 19.48 -10.72 -14.42
C GLU A 109 19.07 -11.81 -13.44
N LEU A 110 19.64 -13.02 -13.57
CA LEU A 110 19.41 -14.12 -12.63
C LEU A 110 19.92 -13.81 -11.21
N GLN A 111 20.97 -13.00 -11.10
CA GLN A 111 21.58 -12.58 -9.84
C GLN A 111 21.02 -11.25 -9.30
N ALA A 112 20.16 -10.57 -10.06
CA ALA A 112 19.60 -9.29 -9.68
C ALA A 112 18.53 -9.45 -8.59
N LYS A 113 18.59 -8.59 -7.57
CA LYS A 113 17.60 -8.54 -6.47
C LYS A 113 16.43 -7.59 -6.74
N VAL A 114 16.53 -6.82 -7.82
CA VAL A 114 15.55 -5.80 -8.24
C VAL A 114 15.05 -6.16 -9.63
N GLY A 115 13.87 -5.68 -9.99
CA GLY A 115 13.27 -5.96 -11.29
C GLY A 115 13.84 -5.11 -12.43
N ARG A 116 13.23 -5.26 -13.60
CA ARG A 116 13.42 -4.38 -14.75
C ARG A 116 12.65 -3.08 -14.55
N LYS A 117 13.38 -1.97 -14.40
CA LYS A 117 12.82 -0.62 -14.52
C LYS A 117 12.39 -0.38 -15.96
N ILE A 118 11.11 -0.06 -16.19
CA ILE A 118 10.64 0.35 -17.52
C ILE A 118 10.70 1.87 -17.59
N ALA A 119 11.92 2.41 -17.75
CA ALA A 119 12.13 3.83 -17.99
C ALA A 119 12.07 4.10 -19.50
N ARG A 120 11.16 4.97 -19.92
CA ARG A 120 11.24 5.67 -21.20
C ARG A 120 11.29 7.15 -20.87
N ALA A 121 12.47 7.75 -20.91
CA ALA A 121 12.58 9.20 -21.10
C ALA A 121 11.73 9.59 -22.33
N ARG A 122 11.32 10.86 -22.44
CA ARG A 122 10.32 11.33 -23.42
C ARG A 122 10.51 10.65 -24.78
N ASN A 123 9.53 9.86 -25.20
CA ASN A 123 9.54 9.28 -26.54
C ASN A 123 9.27 10.41 -27.56
N PRO A 124 10.24 10.77 -28.43
CA PRO A 124 10.03 11.84 -29.39
C PRO A 124 8.96 11.52 -30.44
N LEU A 125 8.48 10.29 -30.53
CA LEU A 125 7.44 9.87 -31.50
C LEU A 125 6.02 9.82 -30.91
N ALA A 126 5.81 10.10 -29.61
CA ALA A 126 4.51 9.97 -28.98
C ALA A 126 3.62 11.24 -29.09
N HIS A 127 2.30 11.01 -28.98
CA HIS A 127 1.24 11.97 -29.34
C HIS A 127 0.97 13.12 -28.34
N SER A 128 1.67 13.19 -27.21
CA SER A 128 1.42 14.18 -26.13
C SER A 128 2.53 15.23 -25.94
N LYS A 129 3.34 15.50 -26.97
CA LYS A 129 4.37 16.55 -26.92
C LYS A 129 3.73 17.92 -26.60
N GLY A 130 4.23 18.57 -25.55
CA GLY A 130 3.78 19.90 -25.13
C GLY A 130 2.64 19.94 -24.11
N HIS A 131 2.08 18.78 -23.71
CA HIS A 131 1.14 18.70 -22.59
C HIS A 131 1.88 18.57 -21.26
N THR A 132 1.42 19.28 -20.22
CA THR A 132 1.98 19.25 -18.87
C THR A 132 1.04 18.57 -17.88
N VAL A 133 1.51 17.51 -17.23
CA VAL A 133 0.85 16.90 -16.08
C VAL A 133 1.48 17.45 -14.80
N VAL A 134 0.68 18.10 -13.95
CA VAL A 134 1.11 18.49 -12.61
C VAL A 134 0.56 17.49 -11.59
N ILE A 135 1.45 16.94 -10.76
CA ILE A 135 1.13 15.97 -9.71
C ILE A 135 1.39 16.65 -8.37
N VAL A 136 0.35 16.74 -7.53
CA VAL A 136 0.43 17.30 -6.19
C VAL A 136 0.52 16.16 -5.17
N GLY A 137 1.68 16.02 -4.53
CA GLY A 137 1.96 15.03 -3.49
C GLY A 137 2.96 13.94 -3.94
N GLY A 138 4.09 13.85 -3.22
CA GLY A 138 5.14 12.84 -3.44
C GLY A 138 4.91 11.50 -2.71
N GLY A 139 3.65 11.02 -2.63
CA GLY A 139 3.32 9.73 -2.01
C GLY A 139 3.21 8.58 -3.01
N SER A 140 2.70 7.42 -2.56
CA SER A 140 2.45 6.23 -3.41
C SER A 140 1.67 6.54 -4.68
N GLY A 141 0.63 7.38 -4.59
CA GLY A 141 -0.16 7.78 -5.76
C GLY A 141 0.64 8.60 -6.77
N GLY A 142 1.44 9.58 -6.30
CA GLY A 142 2.21 10.46 -7.17
C GLY A 142 3.27 9.72 -7.98
N ILE A 143 4.10 8.91 -7.32
CA ILE A 143 5.16 8.12 -7.99
C ILE A 143 4.60 7.04 -8.93
N HIS A 144 3.51 6.35 -8.57
CA HIS A 144 2.85 5.41 -9.50
C HIS A 144 2.21 6.13 -10.69
N THR A 145 1.79 7.39 -10.53
CA THR A 145 1.35 8.23 -11.66
C THR A 145 2.52 8.55 -12.58
N ILE A 146 3.66 8.98 -12.03
CA ILE A 146 4.89 9.29 -12.80
C ILE A 146 5.31 8.08 -13.65
N GLU A 147 5.50 6.93 -13.01
CA GLU A 147 5.96 5.73 -13.72
C GLU A 147 4.89 5.18 -14.65
N GLY A 148 3.61 5.23 -14.23
CA GLY A 148 2.48 4.83 -15.06
C GLY A 148 2.39 5.65 -16.35
N LEU A 149 2.70 6.95 -16.30
CA LEU A 149 2.69 7.81 -17.49
C LEU A 149 3.75 7.34 -18.48
N ARG A 150 4.99 7.12 -18.02
CA ARG A 150 6.08 6.65 -18.89
C ARG A 150 5.87 5.22 -19.39
N ALA A 151 5.32 4.33 -18.55
CA ALA A 151 4.95 2.98 -18.94
C ALA A 151 3.86 2.95 -20.03
N ASN A 152 3.04 4.00 -20.11
CA ASN A 152 2.03 4.19 -21.14
C ASN A 152 2.49 5.10 -22.30
N ASP A 153 3.80 5.26 -22.49
CA ASP A 153 4.41 6.04 -23.57
C ASP A 153 4.04 7.55 -23.57
N TYR A 154 3.63 8.10 -22.42
CA TYR A 154 3.39 9.54 -22.30
C TYR A 154 4.71 10.33 -22.46
N ALA A 155 4.76 11.23 -23.44
CA ALA A 155 5.96 12.01 -23.75
C ALA A 155 5.91 13.48 -23.33
N GLY A 156 4.78 13.94 -22.77
CA GLY A 156 4.65 15.30 -22.26
C GLY A 156 5.45 15.55 -20.97
N ASP A 157 5.36 16.80 -20.52
CA ASP A 157 6.02 17.30 -19.32
C ASP A 157 5.32 16.74 -18.08
N ILE A 158 6.10 16.40 -17.06
CA ILE A 158 5.60 15.98 -15.74
C ILE A 158 6.25 16.87 -14.69
N VAL A 159 5.44 17.49 -13.85
CA VAL A 159 5.89 18.28 -12.70
C VAL A 159 5.39 17.60 -11.43
N LEU A 160 6.31 17.28 -10.52
CA LEU A 160 5.97 16.78 -9.18
C LEU A 160 6.13 17.91 -8.16
N LEU A 161 5.04 18.28 -7.49
CA LEU A 161 5.02 19.22 -6.38
C LEU A 161 4.87 18.44 -5.07
N SER A 162 5.86 18.50 -4.19
CA SER A 162 5.81 17.81 -2.89
C SER A 162 6.24 18.73 -1.76
N ARG A 163 5.46 18.80 -0.69
CA ARG A 163 5.83 19.49 0.55
C ARG A 163 7.00 18.81 1.26
N GLU A 164 7.18 17.50 1.07
CA GLU A 164 8.29 16.77 1.67
C GLU A 164 9.61 17.15 0.98
N THR A 165 10.70 17.24 1.75
CA THR A 165 12.04 17.64 1.26
C THR A 165 12.85 16.48 0.67
N TYR A 166 12.24 15.29 0.57
CA TYR A 166 12.82 14.07 0.01
C TYR A 166 11.94 13.53 -1.12
N ALA A 167 12.54 12.76 -2.03
CA ALA A 167 11.80 12.09 -3.10
C ALA A 167 10.76 11.09 -2.54
N PRO A 168 9.76 10.68 -3.35
CA PRO A 168 8.71 9.77 -2.91
C PRO A 168 9.24 8.51 -2.20
N ILE A 169 8.61 8.18 -1.07
CA ILE A 169 9.04 7.09 -0.17
C ILE A 169 8.00 5.99 -0.03
N ASP A 170 8.49 4.81 0.34
CA ASP A 170 7.71 3.75 0.96
C ASP A 170 7.33 4.12 2.40
N ARG A 171 6.21 4.82 2.55
CA ARG A 171 5.75 5.26 3.86
C ARG A 171 5.43 4.10 4.81
N THR A 172 5.20 2.89 4.30
CA THR A 172 4.85 1.74 5.15
C THR A 172 6.03 1.27 6.01
N LYS A 173 7.27 1.58 5.61
CA LYS A 173 8.49 1.27 6.37
C LYS A 173 8.64 2.11 7.64
N LEU A 174 7.97 3.26 7.71
CA LEU A 174 8.06 4.19 8.85
C LEU A 174 7.48 3.58 10.13
N SER A 175 6.26 3.03 10.10
CA SER A 175 5.62 2.45 11.29
C SER A 175 6.12 1.04 11.64
N LYS A 176 6.53 0.26 10.63
CA LYS A 176 6.85 -1.17 10.79
C LYS A 176 8.31 -1.43 11.14
N GLY A 177 9.21 -0.66 10.54
CA GLY A 177 10.65 -0.78 10.75
C GLY A 177 11.24 0.37 11.56
N LEU A 178 10.48 1.43 11.83
CA LEU A 178 10.98 2.71 12.35
C LEU A 178 12.19 3.19 11.55
N VAL A 179 12.11 3.10 10.21
CA VAL A 179 13.19 3.55 9.33
C VAL A 179 13.15 5.08 9.25
N ASP A 180 14.14 5.71 9.85
CA ASP A 180 14.26 7.15 10.08
C ASP A 180 15.15 7.88 9.06
N ASP A 181 15.51 7.18 7.99
CA ASP A 181 16.38 7.67 6.92
C ASP A 181 15.63 7.60 5.59
N ALA A 182 15.31 8.79 5.05
CA ALA A 182 14.59 8.93 3.79
C ALA A 182 15.29 8.19 2.63
N THR A 183 16.62 8.18 2.59
CA THR A 183 17.40 7.58 1.49
C THR A 183 17.23 6.05 1.41
N LYS A 184 16.88 5.42 2.54
CA LYS A 184 16.64 3.96 2.62
C LYS A 184 15.21 3.55 2.30
N VAL A 185 14.29 4.52 2.22
CA VAL A 185 12.88 4.29 1.95
C VAL A 185 12.38 4.97 0.69
N GLN A 186 13.21 5.78 0.02
CA GLN A 186 12.92 6.31 -1.32
C GLN A 186 12.68 5.17 -2.31
N TRP A 187 11.65 5.34 -3.14
CA TRP A 187 11.39 4.42 -4.25
C TRP A 187 12.28 4.70 -5.45
N ARG A 188 12.58 5.98 -5.67
CA ARG A 188 13.53 6.51 -6.64
C ARG A 188 14.28 7.69 -6.03
N THR A 189 15.53 7.88 -6.39
CA THR A 189 16.25 9.10 -6.04
C THR A 189 15.73 10.28 -6.85
N PRO A 190 15.95 11.53 -6.41
CA PRO A 190 15.62 12.71 -7.21
C PRO A 190 16.29 12.70 -8.60
N GLU A 191 17.51 12.18 -8.69
CA GLU A 191 18.28 12.05 -9.94
C GLU A 191 17.61 11.07 -10.88
N GLU A 192 17.22 9.87 -10.41
CA GLU A 192 16.48 8.91 -11.22
C GLU A 192 15.18 9.51 -11.77
N LEU A 193 14.43 10.26 -10.96
CA LEU A 193 13.19 10.92 -11.42
C LEU A 193 13.45 11.98 -12.51
N ARG A 194 14.53 12.75 -12.39
CA ARG A 194 14.89 13.76 -13.38
C ARG A 194 15.45 13.13 -14.65
N ASP A 195 16.39 12.22 -14.51
CA ASP A 195 17.22 11.72 -15.61
C ASP A 195 16.55 10.57 -16.36
N ASP A 196 15.97 9.60 -15.65
CA ASP A 196 15.34 8.42 -16.25
C ASP A 196 13.88 8.66 -16.64
N PHE A 197 13.16 9.50 -15.88
CA PHE A 197 11.73 9.78 -16.09
C PHE A 197 11.45 11.18 -16.65
N GLY A 198 12.43 12.09 -16.71
CA GLY A 198 12.24 13.43 -17.27
C GLY A 198 11.23 14.29 -16.49
N VAL A 199 11.24 14.20 -15.15
CA VAL A 199 10.31 14.91 -14.25
C VAL A 199 10.94 16.20 -13.73
N ASP A 200 10.19 17.30 -13.74
CA ASP A 200 10.50 18.49 -12.95
C ASP A 200 10.10 18.25 -11.49
N VAL A 201 11.09 17.91 -10.66
CA VAL A 201 10.88 17.52 -9.26
C VAL A 201 11.07 18.72 -8.34
N ARG A 202 9.97 19.21 -7.75
CA ARG A 202 9.96 20.35 -6.81
C ARG A 202 9.59 19.89 -5.39
N LEU A 203 10.63 19.49 -4.66
CA LEU A 203 10.54 19.09 -3.24
C LEU A 203 10.49 20.32 -2.34
N GLY A 204 9.97 20.17 -1.12
CA GLY A 204 9.79 21.28 -0.18
C GLY A 204 8.87 22.39 -0.70
N THR A 205 7.97 22.07 -1.65
CA THR A 205 7.04 23.03 -2.26
C THR A 205 5.63 22.78 -1.77
N THR A 206 5.08 23.73 -1.01
CA THR A 206 3.71 23.69 -0.50
C THR A 206 2.72 24.23 -1.54
N VAL A 207 1.73 23.41 -1.88
CA VAL A 207 0.55 23.85 -2.67
C VAL A 207 -0.48 24.47 -1.71
N THR A 208 -0.96 25.65 -2.07
CA THR A 208 -1.88 26.45 -1.26
C THR A 208 -3.25 26.66 -1.92
N GLY A 209 -3.40 26.29 -3.20
CA GLY A 209 -4.68 26.39 -3.90
C GLY A 209 -4.63 25.81 -5.32
N VAL A 210 -5.81 25.74 -5.95
CA VAL A 210 -5.98 25.35 -7.36
C VAL A 210 -7.00 26.29 -8.00
N ASP A 211 -6.66 26.85 -9.15
CA ASP A 211 -7.58 27.61 -10.01
C ASP A 211 -7.87 26.78 -11.26
N THR A 212 -9.07 26.21 -11.34
CA THR A 212 -9.48 25.34 -12.46
C THR A 212 -9.83 26.12 -13.72
N ALA A 213 -10.21 27.40 -13.59
CA ALA A 213 -10.51 28.25 -14.73
C ALA A 213 -9.23 28.66 -15.47
N LYS A 214 -8.17 29.02 -14.73
CA LYS A 214 -6.84 29.32 -15.29
C LYS A 214 -5.98 28.08 -15.53
N ARG A 215 -6.41 26.91 -15.03
CA ARG A 215 -5.65 25.66 -15.02
C ARG A 215 -4.27 25.84 -14.38
N THR A 216 -4.25 26.38 -13.17
CA THR A 216 -3.03 26.59 -12.38
C THR A 216 -3.11 25.96 -10.99
N VAL A 217 -1.99 25.44 -10.53
CA VAL A 217 -1.75 25.10 -9.13
C VAL A 217 -1.01 26.28 -8.49
N ILE A 218 -1.50 26.73 -7.34
CA ILE A 218 -0.93 27.85 -6.59
C ILE A 218 0.00 27.27 -5.53
N THR A 219 1.25 27.71 -5.53
CA THR A 219 2.26 27.34 -4.52
C THR A 219 2.73 28.56 -3.77
N GLU A 220 3.45 28.35 -2.67
CA GLU A 220 4.15 29.44 -1.96
C GLU A 220 5.20 30.17 -2.82
N ASN A 221 5.65 29.55 -3.92
CA ASN A 221 6.66 30.08 -4.84
C ASN A 221 6.05 30.62 -6.16
N GLY A 222 4.72 30.66 -6.28
CA GLY A 222 4.02 31.13 -7.48
C GLY A 222 3.14 30.07 -8.14
N GLU A 223 2.64 30.40 -9.33
CA GLU A 223 1.70 29.55 -10.08
C GLU A 223 2.40 28.54 -11.01
N VAL A 224 1.82 27.35 -11.13
CA VAL A 224 2.26 26.29 -12.05
C VAL A 224 1.09 25.89 -12.95
N LYS A 225 1.22 26.11 -14.26
CA LYS A 225 0.19 25.74 -15.25
C LYS A 225 0.15 24.23 -15.49
N TYR A 226 -1.03 23.72 -15.81
CA TYR A 226 -1.23 22.32 -16.17
C TYR A 226 -2.21 22.15 -17.33
N ASP A 227 -2.05 21.05 -18.05
CA ASP A 227 -3.07 20.50 -18.96
C ASP A 227 -3.86 19.37 -18.26
N SER A 228 -3.20 18.63 -17.38
CA SER A 228 -3.85 17.67 -16.48
C SER A 228 -3.29 17.80 -15.06
N LEU A 229 -4.17 17.73 -14.06
CA LEU A 229 -3.83 17.85 -12.64
C LEU A 229 -4.18 16.57 -11.90
N VAL A 230 -3.21 16.00 -11.19
CA VAL A 230 -3.40 14.84 -10.31
C VAL A 230 -3.20 15.25 -8.85
N LEU A 231 -4.29 15.25 -8.08
CA LEU A 231 -4.30 15.56 -6.66
C LEU A 231 -4.08 14.27 -5.86
N SER A 232 -2.91 14.15 -5.24
CA SER A 232 -2.50 13.02 -4.40
C SER A 232 -1.82 13.42 -3.07
N PRO A 233 -2.31 14.46 -2.35
CA PRO A 233 -1.63 14.98 -1.16
C PRO A 233 -1.69 14.00 0.04
N GLY A 234 -2.48 12.94 -0.04
CA GLY A 234 -2.62 11.93 1.00
C GLY A 234 -3.40 12.43 2.20
N ALA A 235 -2.97 12.07 3.40
CA ALA A 235 -3.64 12.40 4.66
C ALA A 235 -2.69 13.06 5.68
N VAL A 236 -3.28 13.84 6.59
CA VAL A 236 -2.63 14.51 7.72
C VAL A 236 -3.02 13.82 9.03
N PRO A 237 -2.06 13.45 9.89
CA PRO A 237 -2.34 12.91 11.22
C PRO A 237 -3.18 13.85 12.07
N ARG A 238 -4.14 13.29 12.81
CA ARG A 238 -4.90 14.04 13.80
C ARG A 238 -4.14 14.04 15.13
N LYS A 239 -4.13 15.22 15.78
CA LYS A 239 -3.87 15.33 17.21
C LYS A 239 -5.20 15.54 17.93
N ILE A 240 -5.47 14.77 18.97
CA ILE A 240 -6.66 14.99 19.79
C ILE A 240 -6.56 16.37 20.49
N PRO A 241 -7.66 17.14 20.56
CA PRO A 241 -7.65 18.53 21.04
C PRO A 241 -7.66 18.60 22.58
N ILE A 242 -6.60 18.11 23.22
CA ILE A 242 -6.42 18.11 24.68
C ILE A 242 -5.27 19.03 25.10
N GLU A 243 -5.27 19.44 26.36
CA GLU A 243 -4.15 20.16 26.96
C GLU A 243 -2.85 19.33 26.86
N GLY A 244 -1.74 19.99 26.54
CA GLY A 244 -0.42 19.38 26.41
C GLY A 244 -0.14 18.67 25.08
N LYS A 245 -1.06 18.70 24.11
CA LYS A 245 -0.87 18.05 22.78
C LYS A 245 0.32 18.56 21.94
N ASP A 246 0.88 19.71 22.31
CA ASP A 246 2.00 20.36 21.62
C ASP A 246 3.26 20.47 22.50
N LEU A 247 3.31 19.74 23.61
CA LEU A 247 4.54 19.62 24.41
C LEU A 247 5.65 18.92 23.62
N ASP A 248 6.90 19.24 23.93
CA ASP A 248 8.05 18.50 23.42
C ASP A 248 7.97 17.04 23.90
N GLY A 249 8.27 16.10 23.01
CA GLY A 249 8.02 14.67 23.19
C GLY A 249 6.61 14.19 22.84
N VAL A 250 5.70 15.05 22.35
CA VAL A 250 4.39 14.64 21.80
C VAL A 250 4.42 14.68 20.28
N VAL A 251 4.44 13.50 19.67
CA VAL A 251 4.63 13.32 18.21
C VAL A 251 3.48 12.57 17.56
N THR A 252 3.39 12.69 16.24
CA THR A 252 2.59 11.80 15.38
C THR A 252 3.51 10.82 14.67
N LEU A 253 2.99 10.01 13.73
CA LEU A 253 3.82 9.15 12.86
C LEU A 253 3.31 9.22 11.43
N ARG A 254 3.97 10.02 10.59
CA ARG A 254 3.67 10.14 9.15
C ARG A 254 4.89 10.44 8.30
N HIS A 255 5.77 11.31 8.76
CA HIS A 255 6.96 11.79 8.04
C HIS A 255 8.23 11.17 8.62
N VAL A 256 9.32 11.16 7.84
CA VAL A 256 10.62 10.66 8.29
C VAL A 256 11.09 11.37 9.58
N GLN A 257 10.83 12.68 9.68
CA GLN A 257 11.15 13.49 10.86
C GLN A 257 10.41 13.03 12.12
N ASP A 258 9.17 12.54 11.98
CA ASP A 258 8.43 11.97 13.10
C ASP A 258 9.14 10.70 13.61
N VAL A 259 9.60 9.85 12.69
CA VAL A 259 10.32 8.61 13.05
C VAL A 259 11.66 8.94 13.68
N GLN A 260 12.38 9.95 13.19
CA GLN A 260 13.62 10.44 13.81
C GLN A 260 13.40 10.91 15.25
N ALA A 261 12.31 11.64 15.50
CA ALA A 261 11.95 12.08 16.84
C ALA A 261 11.63 10.87 17.74
N ILE A 262 10.90 9.88 17.22
CA ILE A 262 10.61 8.63 17.94
C ILE A 262 11.90 7.89 18.25
N THR A 263 12.75 7.59 17.26
CA THR A 263 13.96 6.78 17.45
C THR A 263 14.97 7.45 18.36
N SER A 264 15.09 8.78 18.31
CA SER A 264 15.97 9.56 19.19
C SER A 264 15.50 9.58 20.65
N ALA A 265 14.21 9.39 20.91
CA ALA A 265 13.64 9.38 22.25
C ALA A 265 13.62 7.97 22.90
N LEU A 266 13.97 6.92 22.14
CA LEU A 266 14.08 5.55 22.69
C LEU A 266 15.35 5.38 23.53
N GLY A 267 15.27 4.59 24.59
CA GLY A 267 16.40 4.26 25.46
C GLY A 267 15.95 3.50 26.70
N PRO A 268 16.85 2.85 27.47
CA PRO A 268 16.48 2.02 28.62
C PRO A 268 15.62 2.72 29.70
N ASP A 269 15.66 4.05 29.76
CA ASP A 269 14.91 4.87 30.73
C ASP A 269 13.62 5.49 30.14
N ALA A 270 13.32 5.25 28.86
CA ALA A 270 12.20 5.88 28.17
C ALA A 270 10.85 5.25 28.56
N ASP A 271 9.91 6.06 29.01
CA ASP A 271 8.50 5.67 29.13
C ASP A 271 7.72 6.15 27.92
N ILE A 272 7.12 5.21 27.21
CA ILE A 272 6.50 5.47 25.93
C ILE A 272 5.01 5.22 26.07
N VAL A 273 4.21 6.21 25.67
CA VAL A 273 2.76 6.06 25.59
C VAL A 273 2.28 6.27 24.17
N ILE A 274 1.52 5.32 23.64
CA ILE A 274 0.86 5.41 22.34
C ILE A 274 -0.62 5.66 22.59
N ILE A 275 -1.15 6.74 22.05
CA ILE A 275 -2.58 7.05 22.08
C ILE A 275 -3.20 6.56 20.78
N GLY A 276 -4.04 5.53 20.86
CA GLY A 276 -4.77 4.95 19.75
C GLY A 276 -4.45 3.48 19.49
N THR A 277 -5.52 2.70 19.29
CA THR A 277 -5.53 1.25 19.08
C THR A 277 -5.69 0.86 17.61
N SER A 278 -5.36 1.76 16.70
CA SER A 278 -5.44 1.56 15.24
C SER A 278 -4.15 0.97 14.66
N PHE A 279 -4.13 0.69 13.35
CA PHE A 279 -2.98 0.06 12.68
C PHE A 279 -1.65 0.76 12.92
N ILE A 280 -1.57 2.09 12.76
CA ILE A 280 -0.31 2.82 12.92
C ILE A 280 0.19 2.73 14.36
N GLY A 281 -0.71 2.90 15.34
CA GLY A 281 -0.36 2.82 16.75
C GLY A 281 0.15 1.44 17.14
N LEU A 282 -0.53 0.38 16.73
CA LEU A 282 -0.14 -0.99 17.07
C LEU A 282 1.06 -1.50 16.26
N GLU A 283 1.25 -1.05 15.02
CA GLU A 283 2.49 -1.31 14.28
C GLU A 283 3.70 -0.65 14.97
N ALA A 284 3.56 0.61 15.37
CA ALA A 284 4.60 1.31 16.13
C ALA A 284 4.87 0.60 17.46
N ALA A 285 3.84 0.17 18.20
CA ALA A 285 4.00 -0.61 19.43
C ALA A 285 4.85 -1.86 19.19
N GLY A 286 4.54 -2.65 18.15
CA GLY A 286 5.29 -3.87 17.82
C GLY A 286 6.73 -3.61 17.35
N ALA A 287 6.99 -2.46 16.73
CA ALA A 287 8.35 -2.07 16.35
C ALA A 287 9.16 -1.56 17.55
N ILE A 288 8.55 -0.76 18.43
CA ILE A 288 9.17 -0.21 19.64
C ILE A 288 9.43 -1.29 20.68
N ALA A 289 8.54 -2.28 20.82
CA ALA A 289 8.71 -3.41 21.74
C ALA A 289 10.03 -4.19 21.52
N LYS A 290 10.64 -4.07 20.32
CA LYS A 290 11.92 -4.71 19.95
C LYS A 290 13.14 -3.81 20.18
N LYS A 291 12.95 -2.63 20.75
CA LYS A 291 13.99 -1.61 21.00
C LYS A 291 14.15 -1.37 22.50
N PRO A 292 15.26 -0.80 22.98
CA PRO A 292 15.39 -0.44 24.39
C PRO A 292 14.35 0.61 24.83
N HIS A 293 13.60 0.31 25.89
CA HIS A 293 12.63 1.19 26.55
C HIS A 293 12.42 0.72 28.00
N ARG A 294 11.97 1.61 28.89
CA ARG A 294 11.59 1.28 30.27
C ARG A 294 10.17 0.72 30.35
N SER A 295 9.23 1.42 29.70
CA SER A 295 7.83 1.03 29.67
C SER A 295 7.20 1.42 28.33
N LEU A 296 6.24 0.61 27.87
CA LEU A 296 5.46 0.86 26.66
C LEU A 296 3.98 0.62 26.95
N THR A 297 3.20 1.69 26.87
CA THR A 297 1.77 1.67 27.17
C THR A 297 0.96 2.11 25.96
N VAL A 298 -0.12 1.41 25.65
CA VAL A 298 -1.11 1.78 24.63
C VAL A 298 -2.41 2.16 25.31
N VAL A 299 -2.91 3.36 25.02
CA VAL A 299 -4.18 3.88 25.56
C VAL A 299 -5.16 4.08 24.40
N GLY A 300 -6.34 3.48 24.50
CA GLY A 300 -7.38 3.58 23.47
C GLY A 300 -8.77 3.71 24.06
N VAL A 301 -9.62 4.50 23.39
CA VAL A 301 -11.03 4.66 23.75
C VAL A 301 -11.85 3.40 23.44
N ASP A 302 -11.38 2.59 22.50
CA ASP A 302 -12.01 1.32 22.16
C ASP A 302 -11.77 0.30 23.27
N GLU A 303 -12.79 -0.48 23.60
CA GLU A 303 -12.61 -1.62 24.50
C GLU A 303 -11.81 -2.72 23.80
N VAL A 304 -12.02 -2.92 22.49
CA VAL A 304 -11.35 -3.97 21.71
C VAL A 304 -10.86 -3.42 20.38
N PRO A 305 -9.55 -3.52 20.07
CA PRO A 305 -9.01 -3.03 18.80
C PRO A 305 -9.63 -3.81 17.63
N PHE A 306 -10.00 -3.07 16.58
CA PHE A 306 -10.54 -3.63 15.34
C PHE A 306 -11.82 -4.47 15.48
N GLU A 307 -12.60 -4.31 16.56
CA GLU A 307 -13.80 -5.14 16.80
C GLU A 307 -14.78 -5.09 15.62
N ALA A 308 -15.01 -3.92 15.02
CA ALA A 308 -15.86 -3.78 13.84
C ALA A 308 -15.33 -4.51 12.59
N MET A 309 -14.00 -4.68 12.49
CA MET A 309 -13.34 -5.28 11.32
C MET A 309 -13.13 -6.79 11.49
N LEU A 310 -12.64 -7.22 12.66
CA LEU A 310 -12.20 -8.59 12.94
C LEU A 310 -13.13 -9.35 13.89
N GLY A 311 -14.00 -8.64 14.61
CA GLY A 311 -14.74 -9.21 15.75
C GLY A 311 -13.92 -9.22 17.04
N ARG A 312 -14.63 -9.41 18.14
CA ARG A 312 -14.12 -9.27 19.50
C ARG A 312 -12.95 -10.21 19.82
N ASP A 313 -13.09 -11.49 19.49
CA ASP A 313 -12.13 -12.52 19.89
C ASP A 313 -10.75 -12.29 19.25
N LEU A 314 -10.71 -11.96 17.96
CA LEU A 314 -9.48 -11.64 17.25
C LEU A 314 -8.85 -10.33 17.73
N GLY A 315 -9.67 -9.30 18.01
CA GLY A 315 -9.19 -8.05 18.60
C GLY A 315 -8.52 -8.27 19.96
N LEU A 316 -9.14 -9.07 20.84
CA LEU A 316 -8.56 -9.43 22.14
C LEU A 316 -7.33 -10.33 22.02
N ALA A 317 -7.27 -11.23 21.03
CA ALA A 317 -6.08 -12.02 20.76
C ALA A 317 -4.89 -11.16 20.33
N LEU A 318 -5.12 -10.08 19.56
CA LEU A 318 -4.09 -9.10 19.24
C LEU A 318 -3.59 -8.38 20.50
N VAL A 319 -4.48 -7.99 21.42
CA VAL A 319 -4.09 -7.41 22.71
C VAL A 319 -3.16 -8.36 23.47
N ARG A 320 -3.58 -9.62 23.67
CA ARG A 320 -2.76 -10.64 24.34
C ARG A 320 -1.40 -10.84 23.66
N HIS A 321 -1.37 -10.79 22.33
CA HIS A 321 -0.13 -10.91 21.57
C HIS A 321 0.87 -9.79 21.87
N PHE A 322 0.39 -8.53 21.99
CA PHE A 322 1.24 -7.39 22.35
C PHE A 322 1.58 -7.36 23.84
N GLU A 323 0.66 -7.76 24.72
CA GLU A 323 0.94 -7.92 26.16
C GLU A 323 2.06 -8.96 26.39
N GLY A 324 2.06 -10.05 25.61
CA GLY A 324 3.16 -11.02 25.58
C GLY A 324 4.51 -10.47 25.10
N GLN A 325 4.53 -9.25 24.52
CA GLN A 325 5.74 -8.51 24.13
C GLN A 325 6.10 -7.40 25.13
N GLY A 326 5.42 -7.33 26.28
CA GLY A 326 5.67 -6.33 27.32
C GLY A 326 4.90 -5.02 27.15
N VAL A 327 3.91 -4.97 26.24
CA VAL A 327 3.05 -3.78 26.05
C VAL A 327 1.91 -3.78 27.07
N THR A 328 1.74 -2.68 27.80
CA THR A 328 0.59 -2.49 28.70
C THR A 328 -0.57 -1.84 27.96
N PHE A 329 -1.80 -2.35 28.11
CA PHE A 329 -2.99 -1.74 27.50
C PHE A 329 -3.92 -1.10 28.52
N HIS A 330 -4.36 0.12 28.22
CA HIS A 330 -5.52 0.75 28.84
C HIS A 330 -6.62 0.94 27.79
N ARG A 331 -7.61 0.05 27.83
CA ARG A 331 -8.73 -0.05 26.87
C ARG A 331 -9.98 0.62 27.46
N GLY A 332 -10.88 1.11 26.61
CA GLY A 332 -12.04 1.88 27.08
C GLY A 332 -11.65 3.16 27.83
N ALA A 333 -10.45 3.67 27.56
CA ALA A 333 -9.77 4.67 28.36
C ALA A 333 -9.77 6.03 27.65
N THR A 334 -10.17 7.09 28.37
CA THR A 334 -10.22 8.45 27.84
C THR A 334 -9.06 9.26 28.40
N VAL A 335 -8.21 9.78 27.51
CA VAL A 335 -7.15 10.72 27.85
C VAL A 335 -7.75 12.11 28.09
N GLU A 336 -7.46 12.71 29.24
CA GLU A 336 -7.95 14.05 29.60
C GLU A 336 -6.93 15.14 29.26
N LYS A 337 -5.65 14.89 29.56
CA LYS A 337 -4.54 15.80 29.24
C LYS A 337 -3.20 15.10 29.21
N ILE A 338 -2.22 15.77 28.62
CA ILE A 338 -0.79 15.41 28.69
C ILE A 338 -0.13 16.44 29.62
N ALA A 339 0.45 15.97 30.72
CA ALA A 339 1.20 16.83 31.63
C ALA A 339 2.64 16.99 31.14
N GLY A 340 3.23 18.14 31.46
CA GLY A 340 4.61 18.42 31.14
C GLY A 340 5.33 19.23 32.21
N GLU A 341 6.64 19.09 32.23
CA GLU A 341 7.58 19.83 33.06
C GLU A 341 8.58 20.55 32.16
N ASN A 342 8.81 21.84 32.38
CA ASN A 342 9.70 22.67 31.55
C ASN A 342 9.40 22.59 30.03
N GLY A 343 8.12 22.45 29.67
CA GLY A 343 7.67 22.35 28.28
C GLY A 343 7.82 20.96 27.62
N LYS A 344 8.31 19.96 28.36
CA LYS A 344 8.45 18.57 27.90
C LYS A 344 7.42 17.67 28.53
N VAL A 345 6.96 16.65 27.82
CA VAL A 345 6.04 15.64 28.37
C VAL A 345 6.65 14.94 29.58
N SER A 346 5.83 14.73 30.62
CA SER A 346 6.22 14.00 31.83
C SER A 346 5.21 12.90 32.20
N ALA A 347 3.93 13.07 31.89
CA ALA A 347 2.91 12.06 32.16
C ALA A 347 1.65 12.21 31.29
N LEU A 348 0.91 11.11 31.13
CA LEU A 348 -0.44 11.09 30.57
C LEU A 348 -1.48 10.97 31.68
N HIS A 349 -2.49 11.84 31.65
CA HIS A 349 -3.65 11.75 32.55
C HIS A 349 -4.81 11.06 31.84
N VAL A 350 -5.18 9.89 32.37
CA VAL A 350 -6.33 9.11 31.90
C VAL A 350 -7.41 9.18 32.97
N LYS A 351 -8.65 9.40 32.55
CA LYS A 351 -9.79 9.58 33.45
C LYS A 351 -9.91 8.43 34.44
N GLY A 352 -9.95 8.76 35.74
CA GLY A 352 -10.13 7.78 36.82
C GLY A 352 -8.90 6.93 37.12
N MET A 353 -7.72 7.29 36.59
CA MET A 353 -6.47 6.57 36.81
C MET A 353 -5.40 7.50 37.41
N PRO A 354 -4.41 6.94 38.14
CA PRO A 354 -3.18 7.66 38.44
C PRO A 354 -2.46 8.13 37.17
N PRO A 355 -1.66 9.20 37.21
CA PRO A 355 -0.86 9.64 36.07
C PRO A 355 0.08 8.52 35.59
N ILE A 356 0.13 8.31 34.27
CA ILE A 356 1.03 7.34 33.63
C ILE A 356 2.30 8.09 33.22
N PRO A 357 3.49 7.76 33.75
CA PRO A 357 4.74 8.39 33.32
C PRO A 357 4.96 8.28 31.81
N ALA A 358 5.44 9.36 31.20
CA ALA A 358 5.71 9.39 29.76
C ALA A 358 6.84 10.38 29.46
N SER A 359 7.89 9.91 28.79
CA SER A 359 8.92 10.74 28.16
C SER A 359 8.71 10.89 26.65
N LEU A 360 7.84 10.06 26.06
CA LEU A 360 7.43 10.11 24.66
C LEU A 360 5.94 9.75 24.55
N VAL A 361 5.16 10.56 23.83
CA VAL A 361 3.77 10.28 23.48
C VAL A 361 3.61 10.25 21.97
N ILE A 362 3.12 9.13 21.43
CA ILE A 362 2.84 8.95 20.00
C ILE A 362 1.33 8.95 19.77
N MET A 363 0.81 9.92 19.01
CA MET A 363 -0.60 10.02 18.66
C MET A 363 -0.92 9.22 17.37
N GLY A 364 -1.43 8.00 17.54
CA GLY A 364 -1.98 7.14 16.49
C GLY A 364 -3.50 7.28 16.31
N THR A 365 -4.02 8.50 16.39
CA THR A 365 -5.46 8.79 16.52
C THR A 365 -6.22 8.99 15.20
N GLY A 366 -5.70 8.40 14.12
CA GLY A 366 -6.27 8.51 12.78
C GLY A 366 -5.78 9.74 12.01
N VAL A 367 -6.34 9.92 10.81
CA VAL A 367 -5.92 10.96 9.86
C VAL A 367 -7.14 11.69 9.28
N ALA A 368 -6.90 12.83 8.64
CA ALA A 368 -7.86 13.51 7.78
C ALA A 368 -7.28 13.67 6.36
N PRO A 369 -8.11 13.69 5.30
CA PRO A 369 -7.68 14.06 3.96
C PRO A 369 -6.90 15.38 3.94
N ALA A 370 -5.78 15.43 3.22
CA ALA A 370 -4.94 16.62 3.10
C ALA A 370 -5.49 17.59 2.04
N THR A 371 -6.74 18.06 2.23
CA THR A 371 -7.54 18.76 1.21
C THR A 371 -7.91 20.19 1.58
N SER A 372 -7.38 20.73 2.69
CA SER A 372 -7.74 22.07 3.17
C SER A 372 -7.54 23.19 2.15
N PHE A 373 -6.54 23.06 1.27
CA PHE A 373 -6.24 24.00 0.19
C PHE A 373 -7.22 23.93 -0.99
N LEU A 374 -8.14 22.97 -0.99
CA LEU A 374 -9.12 22.73 -2.06
C LEU A 374 -10.54 23.19 -1.69
N LYS A 375 -10.78 23.56 -0.43
CA LYS A 375 -12.12 23.86 0.11
C LYS A 375 -12.87 24.96 -0.67
N ASP A 376 -12.12 25.89 -1.25
CA ASP A 376 -12.68 27.02 -2.01
C ASP A 376 -12.76 26.71 -3.52
N THR A 377 -12.18 25.57 -3.96
CA THR A 377 -12.15 25.12 -5.36
C THR A 377 -13.16 24.01 -5.63
N PHE A 378 -13.34 23.08 -4.68
CA PHE A 378 -14.21 21.91 -4.82
C PHE A 378 -15.14 21.75 -3.62
N GLU A 379 -16.33 21.23 -3.87
CA GLU A 379 -17.20 20.71 -2.81
C GLU A 379 -16.56 19.45 -2.22
N LEU A 380 -16.15 19.53 -0.95
CA LEU A 380 -15.55 18.42 -0.22
C LEU A 380 -16.63 17.61 0.48
N GLU A 381 -16.41 16.29 0.57
CA GLU A 381 -17.25 15.38 1.34
C GLU A 381 -17.20 15.72 2.84
N LYS A 382 -18.15 15.20 3.63
CA LYS A 382 -18.26 15.49 5.07
C LYS A 382 -16.96 15.23 5.85
N ASP A 383 -16.17 14.25 5.43
CA ASP A 383 -14.89 13.90 6.06
C ASP A 383 -13.68 14.66 5.46
N GLY A 384 -13.91 15.58 4.54
CA GLY A 384 -12.91 16.35 3.81
C GLY A 384 -12.40 15.68 2.54
N GLY A 385 -12.91 14.51 2.16
CA GLY A 385 -12.52 13.84 0.91
C GLY A 385 -13.05 14.52 -0.35
N VAL A 386 -12.65 14.01 -1.50
CA VAL A 386 -13.04 14.51 -2.84
C VAL A 386 -13.76 13.39 -3.57
N ALA A 387 -14.99 13.64 -4.02
CA ALA A 387 -15.74 12.69 -4.85
C ALA A 387 -15.17 12.61 -6.28
N VAL A 388 -14.98 11.39 -6.75
CA VAL A 388 -14.51 11.09 -8.11
C VAL A 388 -15.39 10.08 -8.82
N ASP A 389 -15.32 10.05 -10.14
CA ASP A 389 -15.96 9.03 -10.96
C ASP A 389 -15.13 7.73 -11.07
N THR A 390 -15.58 6.77 -11.88
CA THR A 390 -14.89 5.50 -12.12
C THR A 390 -13.55 5.64 -12.85
N TYR A 391 -13.24 6.80 -13.41
CA TYR A 391 -11.94 7.13 -14.01
C TYR A 391 -11.09 8.02 -13.08
N LEU A 392 -11.55 8.19 -11.83
CA LEU A 392 -10.92 8.98 -10.77
C LEU A 392 -10.84 10.49 -11.10
N ARG A 393 -11.71 10.97 -11.99
CA ARG A 393 -11.87 12.40 -12.28
C ARG A 393 -12.69 13.07 -11.19
N VAL A 394 -12.25 14.24 -10.74
CA VAL A 394 -13.00 15.07 -9.80
C VAL A 394 -14.33 15.45 -10.44
N LYS A 395 -15.43 15.31 -9.68
CA LYS A 395 -16.78 15.61 -10.18
C LYS A 395 -16.85 17.01 -10.81
N GLY A 396 -17.35 17.08 -12.04
CA GLY A 396 -17.46 18.33 -12.81
C GLY A 396 -16.17 18.82 -13.46
N GLN A 397 -15.09 18.03 -13.44
CA GLN A 397 -13.81 18.36 -14.07
C GLN A 397 -13.43 17.31 -15.12
N GLU A 398 -12.89 17.76 -16.26
CA GLU A 398 -12.44 16.84 -17.32
C GLU A 398 -10.99 16.37 -17.13
N ASN A 399 -10.11 17.27 -16.69
CA ASN A 399 -8.66 17.05 -16.62
C ASN A 399 -8.08 17.18 -15.20
N VAL A 400 -8.93 17.09 -14.18
CA VAL A 400 -8.51 17.09 -12.77
C VAL A 400 -8.90 15.78 -12.13
N TYR A 401 -7.92 15.10 -11.53
CA TYR A 401 -8.07 13.80 -10.91
C TYR A 401 -7.74 13.89 -9.42
N ALA A 402 -8.40 13.10 -8.59
CA ALA A 402 -8.06 12.93 -7.17
C ALA A 402 -7.87 11.46 -6.85
N ILE A 403 -6.76 11.13 -6.17
CA ILE A 403 -6.32 9.75 -5.96
C ILE A 403 -5.84 9.48 -4.53
N GLY A 404 -5.82 8.20 -4.15
CA GLY A 404 -5.35 7.75 -2.82
C GLY A 404 -6.24 8.21 -1.68
N ASP A 405 -5.63 8.53 -0.53
CA ASP A 405 -6.33 8.77 0.74
C ASP A 405 -7.41 9.86 0.70
N ILE A 406 -7.42 10.73 -0.32
CA ILE A 406 -8.41 11.81 -0.47
C ILE A 406 -9.64 11.41 -1.30
N ALA A 407 -9.58 10.33 -2.09
CA ALA A 407 -10.58 10.05 -3.12
C ALA A 407 -11.72 9.17 -2.59
N HIS A 408 -12.96 9.68 -2.67
CA HIS A 408 -14.17 8.87 -2.58
C HIS A 408 -14.51 8.36 -3.98
N TYR A 409 -14.28 7.07 -4.23
CA TYR A 409 -14.44 6.46 -5.55
C TYR A 409 -15.44 5.30 -5.51
N PRO A 410 -16.13 5.01 -6.63
CA PRO A 410 -16.98 3.83 -6.76
C PRO A 410 -16.14 2.55 -6.70
N GLN A 411 -16.33 1.72 -5.67
CA GLN A 411 -15.52 0.52 -5.46
C GLN A 411 -15.97 -0.66 -6.30
N PHE A 412 -15.04 -1.32 -6.98
CA PHE A 412 -15.31 -2.58 -7.66
C PHE A 412 -15.43 -3.75 -6.66
N PRO A 413 -16.32 -4.74 -6.87
CA PRO A 413 -17.25 -4.88 -8.01
C PRO A 413 -18.62 -4.20 -7.83
N ARG A 414 -18.94 -3.68 -6.64
CA ARG A 414 -20.34 -3.36 -6.27
C ARG A 414 -20.76 -1.90 -6.51
N GLY A 415 -19.82 -1.01 -6.81
CA GLY A 415 -20.06 0.39 -7.16
C GLY A 415 -20.24 1.35 -5.98
N ASN A 416 -20.17 0.88 -4.74
CA ASN A 416 -20.38 1.73 -3.58
C ASN A 416 -19.25 2.72 -3.39
N VAL A 417 -19.61 3.97 -3.11
CA VAL A 417 -18.65 5.07 -3.01
C VAL A 417 -18.05 5.08 -1.62
N ARG A 418 -16.73 4.90 -1.53
CA ARG A 418 -15.97 4.96 -0.27
C ARG A 418 -14.59 5.55 -0.51
N ARG A 419 -14.00 6.03 0.58
CA ARG A 419 -12.61 6.44 0.66
C ARG A 419 -11.79 5.33 1.32
N VAL A 420 -10.64 5.01 0.75
CA VAL A 420 -9.73 3.99 1.28
C VAL A 420 -8.36 4.60 1.55
N GLU A 421 -7.92 4.50 2.81
CA GLU A 421 -6.65 5.04 3.29
C GLU A 421 -5.56 3.97 3.21
N HIS A 422 -5.26 3.52 1.99
CA HIS A 422 -4.24 2.49 1.79
C HIS A 422 -3.31 2.78 0.63
N TRP A 423 -2.03 2.52 0.88
CA TRP A 423 -0.94 2.80 -0.03
C TRP A 423 -0.99 1.99 -1.34
N ASN A 424 -1.53 0.75 -1.31
CA ASN A 424 -1.74 -0.07 -2.51
C ASN A 424 -2.82 0.56 -3.40
N VAL A 425 -3.96 0.92 -2.80
CA VAL A 425 -5.06 1.59 -3.50
C VAL A 425 -4.58 2.91 -4.13
N ALA A 426 -3.85 3.74 -3.38
CA ALA A 426 -3.26 4.96 -3.90
C ALA A 426 -2.34 4.72 -5.12
N GLY A 427 -1.50 3.68 -5.07
CA GLY A 427 -0.62 3.33 -6.18
C GLY A 427 -1.39 2.87 -7.42
N ASN A 428 -2.42 2.04 -7.24
CA ASN A 428 -3.28 1.59 -8.33
C ASN A 428 -4.13 2.72 -8.93
N HIS A 429 -4.60 3.66 -8.11
CA HIS A 429 -5.23 4.88 -8.61
C HIS A 429 -4.26 5.67 -9.52
N GLY A 430 -3.01 5.85 -9.09
CA GLY A 430 -1.98 6.54 -9.88
C GLY A 430 -1.74 5.88 -11.23
N ARG A 431 -1.62 4.55 -11.26
CA ARG A 431 -1.51 3.77 -12.52
C ARG A 431 -2.71 3.98 -13.45
N SER A 432 -3.93 3.91 -12.91
CA SER A 432 -5.18 4.06 -13.68
C SER A 432 -5.34 5.47 -14.27
N VAL A 433 -5.07 6.51 -13.47
CA VAL A 433 -5.08 7.91 -13.95
C VAL A 433 -4.00 8.14 -15.00
N ALA A 434 -2.80 7.58 -14.80
CA ALA A 434 -1.74 7.70 -15.79
C ALA A 434 -2.10 7.08 -17.15
N ALA A 435 -2.72 5.89 -17.16
CA ALA A 435 -3.22 5.28 -18.39
C ALA A 435 -4.30 6.14 -19.06
N THR A 436 -5.21 6.73 -18.28
CA THR A 436 -6.25 7.64 -18.76
C THR A 436 -5.64 8.89 -19.42
N ILE A 437 -4.72 9.57 -18.75
CA ILE A 437 -4.01 10.75 -19.27
C ILE A 437 -3.21 10.40 -20.54
N ALA A 438 -2.63 9.20 -20.61
CA ALA A 438 -1.93 8.69 -21.78
C ALA A 438 -2.84 8.22 -22.93
N GLY A 439 -4.17 8.46 -22.85
CA GLY A 439 -5.12 8.16 -23.91
C GLY A 439 -5.67 6.73 -23.90
N LYS A 440 -5.52 5.98 -22.80
CA LYS A 440 -6.04 4.62 -22.63
C LYS A 440 -7.01 4.54 -21.43
N PRO A 441 -8.12 5.31 -21.44
CA PRO A 441 -9.04 5.36 -20.31
C PRO A 441 -9.64 3.98 -20.03
N THR A 442 -9.50 3.53 -18.79
CA THR A 442 -10.11 2.29 -18.28
C THR A 442 -10.73 2.58 -16.93
N ALA A 443 -11.98 2.15 -16.72
CA ALA A 443 -12.64 2.29 -15.43
C ALA A 443 -11.84 1.54 -14.36
N TYR A 444 -11.66 2.16 -13.20
CA TYR A 444 -10.97 1.57 -12.06
C TYR A 444 -11.76 0.35 -11.56
N ALA A 445 -11.13 -0.82 -11.62
CA ALA A 445 -11.78 -2.12 -11.40
C ALA A 445 -11.00 -3.03 -10.44
N GLN A 446 -10.09 -2.45 -9.66
CA GLN A 446 -9.31 -3.18 -8.66
C GLN A 446 -10.14 -3.34 -7.38
N VAL A 447 -10.12 -4.56 -6.83
CA VAL A 447 -10.69 -4.83 -5.50
C VAL A 447 -9.73 -4.26 -4.45
N PRO A 448 -10.21 -3.49 -3.44
CA PRO A 448 -9.34 -2.90 -2.43
C PRO A 448 -8.59 -3.97 -1.62
N VAL A 449 -7.25 -3.87 -1.60
CA VAL A 449 -6.34 -4.71 -0.81
C VAL A 449 -5.81 -3.90 0.37
N PHE A 450 -5.65 -4.54 1.52
CA PHE A 450 -4.97 -4.00 2.68
C PHE A 450 -3.99 -5.02 3.28
N TRP A 451 -2.89 -4.51 3.83
CA TRP A 451 -1.90 -5.29 4.58
C TRP A 451 -1.38 -4.49 5.77
N SER A 452 -1.11 -5.19 6.86
CA SER A 452 -0.46 -4.64 8.05
C SER A 452 0.43 -5.68 8.73
N SER A 453 1.43 -5.20 9.47
CA SER A 453 2.25 -6.02 10.37
C SER A 453 1.75 -5.99 11.81
N VAL A 454 0.47 -5.68 12.03
CA VAL A 454 -0.15 -5.69 13.35
C VAL A 454 -0.21 -7.13 13.90
N GLY A 455 0.57 -7.39 14.95
CA GLY A 455 0.82 -8.74 15.45
C GLY A 455 1.68 -9.56 14.48
N LYS A 456 1.02 -10.27 13.54
CA LYS A 456 1.68 -10.96 12.41
C LYS A 456 1.28 -10.27 11.09
N GLY A 457 1.57 -10.90 9.95
CA GLY A 457 1.13 -10.39 8.65
C GLY A 457 -0.39 -10.52 8.48
N LEU A 458 -1.12 -9.42 8.67
CA LEU A 458 -2.56 -9.30 8.36
C LEU A 458 -2.75 -8.91 6.89
N ARG A 459 -3.64 -9.61 6.20
CA ARG A 459 -4.01 -9.34 4.81
C ARG A 459 -5.52 -9.27 4.72
N TYR A 460 -6.01 -8.35 3.92
CA TYR A 460 -7.43 -8.04 3.80
C TYR A 460 -7.74 -7.72 2.36
N ILE A 461 -8.88 -8.20 1.87
CA ILE A 461 -9.42 -7.88 0.54
C ILE A 461 -10.92 -7.62 0.64
N GLY A 462 -11.40 -6.60 -0.07
CA GLY A 462 -12.82 -6.30 -0.23
C GLY A 462 -13.21 -4.93 0.31
N SER A 463 -14.52 -4.64 0.25
CA SER A 463 -15.06 -3.31 0.57
C SER A 463 -15.54 -3.17 2.01
N GLY A 464 -15.69 -4.27 2.77
CA GLY A 464 -16.19 -4.26 4.15
C GLY A 464 -17.64 -3.80 4.26
N GLU A 465 -18.45 -4.06 3.24
CA GLU A 465 -19.79 -3.51 3.11
C GLU A 465 -20.89 -4.51 3.37
N GLU A 466 -21.98 -4.04 4.01
CA GLU A 466 -23.17 -4.85 4.31
C GLU A 466 -22.86 -6.16 5.04
N VAL A 467 -21.73 -6.23 5.75
CA VAL A 467 -21.32 -7.42 6.50
C VAL A 467 -22.41 -7.76 7.50
N ALA A 468 -23.02 -8.93 7.30
CA ALA A 468 -24.12 -9.44 8.13
C ALA A 468 -23.83 -10.84 8.67
N ARG A 469 -22.94 -11.58 8.00
CA ARG A 469 -22.57 -12.95 8.33
C ARG A 469 -21.06 -13.09 8.31
N SER A 470 -20.51 -13.92 9.19
CA SER A 470 -19.09 -14.25 9.18
C SER A 470 -18.82 -15.73 9.42
N TRP A 471 -17.62 -16.16 9.05
CA TRP A 471 -17.08 -17.48 9.34
C TRP A 471 -15.57 -17.37 9.57
N LEU A 472 -15.11 -17.93 10.69
CA LEU A 472 -13.70 -17.98 11.04
C LEU A 472 -13.19 -19.41 10.86
N ASP A 473 -12.19 -19.59 10.01
CA ASP A 473 -11.44 -20.83 9.85
C ASP A 473 -10.02 -20.66 10.42
N GLY A 474 -9.64 -21.50 11.37
CA GLY A 474 -8.31 -21.51 11.98
C GLY A 474 -8.31 -21.17 13.47
N SER A 475 -7.16 -20.70 13.96
CA SER A 475 -6.94 -20.46 15.39
C SER A 475 -6.81 -18.97 15.70
N VAL A 476 -7.67 -18.52 16.63
CA VAL A 476 -7.64 -17.16 17.20
C VAL A 476 -6.37 -16.95 18.01
N ASP A 477 -6.06 -17.88 18.93
CA ASP A 477 -4.93 -17.74 19.86
C ASP A 477 -3.58 -17.80 19.14
N GLU A 478 -3.46 -18.60 18.08
CA GLU A 478 -2.25 -18.63 17.26
C GLU A 478 -2.16 -17.46 16.27
N LEU A 479 -3.19 -16.63 16.16
CA LEU A 479 -3.34 -15.63 15.10
C LEU A 479 -3.07 -16.24 13.71
N LYS A 480 -3.65 -17.44 13.47
CA LYS A 480 -3.50 -18.21 12.24
C LYS A 480 -4.88 -18.56 11.71
N PHE A 481 -5.48 -17.63 10.98
CA PHE A 481 -6.89 -17.69 10.61
C PHE A 481 -7.20 -17.13 9.23
N VAL A 482 -8.40 -17.44 8.77
CA VAL A 482 -9.10 -16.78 7.67
C VAL A 482 -10.50 -16.41 8.16
N LEU A 483 -10.82 -15.13 8.11
CA LEU A 483 -12.14 -14.58 8.43
C LEU A 483 -12.83 -14.24 7.11
N TYR A 484 -13.87 -15.00 6.78
CA TYR A 484 -14.76 -14.71 5.67
C TYR A 484 -15.95 -13.89 6.19
N GLN A 485 -16.22 -12.77 5.54
CA GLN A 485 -17.34 -11.88 5.85
C GLN A 485 -18.22 -11.75 4.62
N ALA A 486 -19.52 -11.92 4.83
CA ALA A 486 -20.52 -11.93 3.77
C ALA A 486 -21.69 -10.99 4.09
N ASN A 487 -22.35 -10.53 3.03
CA ASN A 487 -23.61 -9.82 3.17
C ASN A 487 -24.75 -10.76 3.59
N LYS A 488 -25.96 -10.20 3.77
CA LYS A 488 -27.15 -10.96 4.16
C LYS A 488 -27.51 -12.10 3.19
N ASN A 489 -27.13 -11.99 1.92
CA ASN A 489 -27.37 -13.00 0.89
C ASN A 489 -26.31 -14.11 0.87
N GLY A 490 -25.30 -14.04 1.74
CA GLY A 490 -24.20 -15.00 1.78
C GLY A 490 -23.08 -14.74 0.76
N GLU A 491 -23.13 -13.63 0.01
CA GLU A 491 -22.05 -13.26 -0.90
C GLU A 491 -20.86 -12.72 -0.11
N ILE A 492 -19.66 -13.25 -0.37
CA ILE A 492 -18.46 -12.80 0.33
C ILE A 492 -18.11 -11.38 -0.13
N VAL A 493 -18.05 -10.47 0.84
CA VAL A 493 -17.73 -9.06 0.64
C VAL A 493 -16.31 -8.74 1.10
N THR A 494 -15.77 -9.55 2.01
CA THR A 494 -14.45 -9.34 2.60
C THR A 494 -13.83 -10.65 3.04
N VAL A 495 -12.52 -10.78 2.85
CA VAL A 495 -11.72 -11.86 3.44
C VAL A 495 -10.50 -11.26 4.11
N THR A 496 -10.29 -11.63 5.37
CA THR A 496 -9.10 -11.28 6.14
C THR A 496 -8.34 -12.53 6.50
N SER A 497 -7.01 -12.52 6.40
CA SER A 497 -6.18 -13.64 6.84
C SER A 497 -4.96 -13.18 7.64
N MET A 498 -4.50 -14.09 8.49
CA MET A 498 -3.20 -14.00 9.15
C MET A 498 -2.58 -15.41 9.17
N GLY A 499 -1.33 -15.53 8.70
CA GLY A 499 -0.63 -16.83 8.66
C GLY A 499 -1.23 -17.91 7.76
N ARG A 500 -2.10 -17.56 6.82
CA ARG A 500 -2.82 -18.47 5.89
C ARG A 500 -2.68 -18.05 4.41
N ASP A 501 -1.56 -17.44 4.05
CA ASP A 501 -1.29 -17.06 2.64
C ASP A 501 -1.19 -18.31 1.75
N PRO A 502 -1.54 -18.22 0.45
CA PRO A 502 -1.88 -17.02 -0.32
C PRO A 502 -3.39 -16.74 -0.44
N ILE A 503 -4.20 -17.13 0.55
CA ILE A 503 -5.66 -17.15 0.41
C ILE A 503 -6.30 -15.82 0.00
N VAL A 504 -5.75 -14.69 0.46
CA VAL A 504 -6.22 -13.34 0.10
C VAL A 504 -5.86 -13.00 -1.36
N ALA A 505 -4.68 -13.40 -1.83
CA ALA A 505 -4.29 -13.23 -3.23
C ALA A 505 -5.19 -14.04 -4.17
N LYS A 506 -5.54 -15.28 -3.80
CA LYS A 506 -6.50 -16.08 -4.56
C LYS A 506 -7.90 -15.48 -4.54
N THR A 507 -8.35 -15.02 -3.37
CA THR A 507 -9.65 -14.38 -3.20
C THR A 507 -9.77 -13.12 -4.06
N ASN A 508 -8.70 -12.32 -4.17
CA ASN A 508 -8.69 -11.16 -5.06
C ASN A 508 -9.06 -11.54 -6.49
N GLU A 509 -8.43 -12.58 -7.04
CA GLU A 509 -8.73 -13.08 -8.38
C GLU A 509 -10.18 -13.59 -8.51
N LEU A 510 -10.68 -14.32 -7.52
CA LEU A 510 -12.05 -14.83 -7.52
C LEU A 510 -13.09 -13.69 -7.44
N LEU A 511 -12.85 -12.66 -6.64
CA LEU A 511 -13.71 -11.47 -6.58
C LEU A 511 -13.67 -10.70 -7.90
N ARG A 512 -12.46 -10.50 -8.46
CA ARG A 512 -12.24 -9.81 -9.74
C ARG A 512 -12.96 -10.49 -10.91
N THR A 513 -13.01 -11.81 -10.90
CA THR A 513 -13.60 -12.62 -11.97
C THR A 513 -15.06 -13.01 -11.72
N GLY A 514 -15.66 -12.57 -10.60
CA GLY A 514 -17.04 -12.90 -10.24
C GLY A 514 -17.25 -14.39 -9.90
N ARG A 515 -16.21 -15.07 -9.43
CA ARG A 515 -16.17 -16.52 -9.17
C ARG A 515 -15.99 -16.86 -7.69
N MET A 516 -16.06 -15.87 -6.80
CA MET A 516 -15.99 -16.08 -5.37
C MET A 516 -17.18 -16.93 -4.90
N PRO A 517 -16.97 -18.06 -4.21
CA PRO A 517 -18.06 -18.86 -3.68
C PRO A 517 -18.81 -18.11 -2.57
N SER A 518 -20.04 -18.53 -2.31
CA SER A 518 -20.82 -18.06 -1.17
C SER A 518 -20.23 -18.52 0.15
N LEU A 519 -20.59 -17.84 1.24
CA LEU A 519 -20.18 -18.22 2.60
C LEU A 519 -20.65 -19.64 2.96
N ASP A 520 -21.83 -20.05 2.49
CA ASP A 520 -22.40 -21.37 2.77
C ASP A 520 -21.63 -22.48 2.05
N GLU A 521 -21.17 -22.25 0.82
CA GLU A 521 -20.27 -23.17 0.12
C GLU A 521 -18.90 -23.29 0.81
N ILE A 522 -18.33 -22.19 1.30
CA ILE A 522 -17.09 -22.23 2.09
C ILE A 522 -17.28 -23.09 3.34
N LYS A 523 -18.39 -22.89 4.08
CA LYS A 523 -18.72 -23.70 5.27
C LYS A 523 -18.95 -25.17 4.94
N ALA A 524 -19.47 -25.47 3.76
CA ALA A 524 -19.63 -26.83 3.25
C ALA A 524 -18.31 -27.47 2.77
N GLY A 525 -17.17 -26.79 2.91
CA GLY A 525 -15.84 -27.32 2.61
C GLY A 525 -15.25 -26.88 1.27
N ARG A 526 -15.88 -25.93 0.56
CA ARG A 526 -15.33 -25.42 -0.71
C ARG A 526 -14.02 -24.66 -0.44
N ASN A 527 -12.92 -25.17 -0.98
CA ASN A 527 -11.59 -24.57 -0.81
C ASN A 527 -11.27 -23.57 -1.93
N VAL A 528 -11.12 -22.30 -1.60
CA VAL A 528 -10.79 -21.25 -2.57
C VAL A 528 -9.46 -21.47 -3.28
N LEU A 529 -8.49 -22.13 -2.63
CA LEU A 529 -7.16 -22.39 -3.19
C LEU A 529 -7.16 -23.47 -4.30
N GLU A 530 -8.19 -24.31 -4.33
CA GLU A 530 -8.37 -25.37 -5.33
C GLU A 530 -9.21 -24.90 -6.53
N MET A 531 -9.84 -23.74 -6.43
CA MET A 531 -10.60 -23.15 -7.53
C MET A 531 -9.61 -22.63 -8.57
N GLN A 532 -9.83 -22.92 -9.85
CA GLN A 532 -9.02 -22.33 -10.93
C GLN A 532 -9.39 -20.88 -11.12
#